data_AF-A0A2D6L5V2-F1
#
_entry.id   AF-A0A2D6L5V2-F1
#
_cell.length_a   1.000
_cell.length_b   1.000
_cell.length_c   1.000
_cell.angle_alpha   90.00
_cell.angle_beta   90.00
_cell.angle_gamma   90.00
#
_symmetry.space_group_name_H-M   'P 1'
#
loop_
_entity.id
_entity.type
_entity.pdbx_description
1 polymer ?
#
loop_
_entity_poly.entity_id
_entity_poly.type
_entity_poly.pdbx_seq_one_letter_code
_entity_poly.pdbx_strand_id
1 'polypeptide(L)'
;MAEKTTQKRGVFKRRPTGRTANSKTSRSSSSRNKNRTQNRRPRPQPHSDKKPAPINKKLKIYALGGLEEIGRNCTVLECGEDILIIDAGLMFPDEDMHGIDYIVPNISSLKGKEK
;
A
#
# COMPACT_ATOMS: atom_id res chain seq x y z
N MET A 1 -30.23 -5.02 -48.50
CA MET A 1 -28.90 -4.87 -49.10
C MET A 1 -27.98 -5.90 -48.47
N ALA A 2 -27.59 -6.92 -49.25
CA ALA A 2 -26.48 -7.83 -48.98
C ALA A 2 -25.15 -7.04 -49.07
N GLU A 3 -23.96 -7.47 -48.65
CA GLU A 3 -23.34 -8.79 -48.78
C GLU A 3 -22.08 -8.87 -47.90
N LYS A 4 -21.68 -10.11 -47.62
CA LYS A 4 -20.45 -10.57 -46.96
C LYS A 4 -19.18 -10.11 -47.69
N THR A 5 -18.02 -10.09 -47.01
CA THR A 5 -16.69 -10.57 -47.48
C THR A 5 -15.66 -10.30 -46.35
N THR A 6 -15.09 -11.25 -45.59
CA THR A 6 -14.22 -12.44 -45.86
C THR A 6 -12.72 -12.10 -45.89
N GLN A 7 -11.92 -12.95 -45.21
CA GLN A 7 -10.46 -13.25 -45.37
C GLN A 7 -9.49 -12.44 -44.48
N LYS A 8 -8.41 -13.00 -43.89
CA LYS A 8 -7.88 -14.38 -43.84
C LYS A 8 -6.86 -14.53 -42.71
N ARG A 9 -6.66 -15.79 -42.34
CA ARG A 9 -5.72 -16.36 -41.36
C ARG A 9 -4.25 -16.09 -41.70
N GLY A 10 -3.43 -15.90 -40.66
CA GLY A 10 -1.97 -16.01 -40.71
C GLY A 10 -1.45 -16.84 -39.55
N VAL A 11 -1.63 -18.16 -39.61
CA VAL A 11 -0.98 -19.14 -38.71
C VAL A 11 0.46 -19.32 -39.18
N PHE A 12 1.44 -18.84 -38.40
CA PHE A 12 2.83 -19.15 -38.71
C PHE A 12 3.16 -20.57 -38.23
N LYS A 13 3.41 -21.43 -39.21
CA LYS A 13 3.53 -22.87 -39.11
C LYS A 13 4.96 -23.22 -38.68
N ARG A 14 5.12 -23.87 -37.53
CA ARG A 14 6.32 -24.68 -37.23
C ARG A 14 6.36 -25.85 -38.20
N ARG A 15 7.53 -26.17 -38.78
CA ARG A 15 7.90 -27.54 -39.18
C ARG A 15 9.42 -27.75 -39.18
N PRO A 16 9.88 -28.99 -38.96
CA PRO A 16 11.23 -29.37 -38.56
C PRO A 16 12.06 -29.89 -39.75
N THR A 17 13.33 -30.23 -39.54
CA THR A 17 13.90 -31.60 -39.74
C THR A 17 15.42 -31.61 -39.91
N GLY A 18 16.04 -32.65 -39.34
CA GLY A 18 17.29 -33.27 -39.80
C GLY A 18 18.57 -32.77 -39.13
N ARG A 19 19.58 -33.59 -38.79
CA ARG A 19 19.75 -35.05 -38.67
C ARG A 19 21.19 -35.27 -38.15
N THR A 20 21.34 -36.15 -37.15
CA THR A 20 22.47 -37.09 -36.88
C THR A 20 23.94 -36.76 -37.19
N ALA A 21 24.81 -36.87 -36.16
CA ALA A 21 26.02 -37.74 -36.10
C ALA A 21 26.74 -37.47 -34.74
N ASN A 22 26.66 -38.33 -33.73
CA ASN A 22 27.46 -39.52 -33.46
C ASN A 22 28.98 -39.25 -33.31
N SER A 23 29.47 -39.25 -32.06
CA SER A 23 30.78 -39.84 -31.75
C SER A 23 30.79 -40.38 -30.32
N LYS A 24 31.08 -41.68 -30.24
CA LYS A 24 31.35 -42.43 -29.03
C LYS A 24 32.82 -42.23 -28.66
N THR A 25 33.11 -41.92 -27.41
CA THR A 25 34.40 -42.24 -26.74
C THR A 25 34.10 -42.28 -25.23
N SER A 26 33.93 -43.49 -24.69
CA SER A 26 34.96 -44.31 -24.04
C SER A 26 35.11 -43.96 -22.55
N ARG A 27 34.63 -44.91 -21.76
CA ARG A 27 34.74 -45.00 -20.31
C ARG A 27 36.20 -44.87 -19.86
N SER A 28 36.45 -44.07 -18.83
CA SER A 28 37.47 -44.39 -17.83
C SER A 28 36.96 -44.02 -16.45
N SER A 29 36.82 -45.05 -15.64
CA SER A 29 36.64 -45.02 -14.19
C SER A 29 37.91 -44.51 -13.53
N SER A 30 37.81 -43.53 -12.63
CA SER A 30 38.66 -43.50 -11.44
C SER A 30 38.19 -42.46 -10.41
N SER A 31 38.36 -42.86 -9.15
CA SER A 31 38.51 -42.05 -7.94
C SER A 31 37.41 -41.06 -7.56
N ARG A 32 36.40 -41.66 -6.90
CA ARG A 32 35.61 -41.06 -5.83
C ARG A 32 36.52 -40.33 -4.82
N ASN A 33 36.65 -39.01 -4.93
CA ASN A 33 37.26 -38.16 -3.90
C ASN A 33 36.16 -37.49 -3.06
N LYS A 34 35.58 -38.23 -2.12
CA LYS A 34 34.74 -37.68 -1.05
C LYS A 34 35.67 -37.31 0.09
N ASN A 35 36.09 -36.05 0.18
CA ASN A 35 36.44 -35.34 1.43
C ASN A 35 37.10 -33.98 1.15
N ARG A 36 36.29 -32.91 1.00
CA ARG A 36 36.59 -31.54 1.50
C ARG A 36 35.42 -30.59 1.25
N THR A 37 34.31 -30.83 1.96
CA THR A 37 33.21 -29.87 2.11
C THR A 37 33.06 -29.40 3.56
N GLN A 38 34.15 -29.38 4.32
CA GLN A 38 34.17 -28.81 5.67
C GLN A 38 34.85 -27.44 5.67
N ASN A 39 34.10 -26.43 5.23
CA ASN A 39 34.16 -25.03 5.70
C ASN A 39 33.32 -24.08 4.83
N ARG A 40 32.13 -24.50 4.39
CA ARG A 40 31.14 -23.54 3.90
C ARG A 40 30.41 -22.98 5.11
N ARG A 41 30.96 -21.91 5.70
CA ARG A 41 30.17 -21.02 6.57
C ARG A 41 28.87 -20.72 5.81
N PRO A 42 27.68 -20.87 6.42
CA PRO A 42 26.45 -20.48 5.76
C PRO A 42 26.62 -19.03 5.34
N ARG A 43 26.47 -18.76 4.04
CA ARG A 43 26.44 -17.40 3.52
C ARG A 43 25.40 -16.65 4.37
N PRO A 44 25.73 -15.50 4.98
CA PRO A 44 24.74 -14.67 5.64
C PRO A 44 23.61 -14.49 4.63
N GLN A 45 22.44 -15.03 4.95
CA GLN A 45 21.27 -14.81 4.12
C GLN A 45 21.13 -13.29 4.03
N PRO A 46 21.06 -12.69 2.83
CA PRO A 46 20.82 -11.26 2.76
C PRO A 46 19.56 -11.02 3.58
N HIS A 47 19.69 -10.24 4.65
CA HIS A 47 18.52 -9.74 5.36
C HIS A 47 17.71 -9.05 4.29
N SER A 48 16.62 -9.71 3.87
CA SER A 48 15.66 -9.07 3.00
C SER A 48 15.23 -7.85 3.79
N ASP A 49 15.66 -6.67 3.38
CA ASP A 49 15.11 -5.41 3.83
C ASP A 49 13.63 -5.49 3.48
N LYS A 50 12.84 -6.06 4.39
CA LYS A 50 11.38 -6.04 4.30
C LYS A 50 11.07 -4.57 4.42
N LYS A 51 10.93 -3.89 3.28
CA LYS A 51 10.41 -2.53 3.26
C LYS A 51 9.16 -2.56 4.12
N PRO A 52 9.05 -1.70 5.14
CA PRO A 52 7.86 -1.66 5.95
C PRO A 52 6.68 -1.51 4.99
N ALA A 53 5.66 -2.35 5.19
CA ALA A 53 4.46 -2.28 4.37
C ALA A 53 3.97 -0.82 4.37
N PRO A 54 3.56 -0.28 3.21
CA PRO A 54 3.12 1.09 3.15
C PRO A 54 2.01 1.29 4.18
N ILE A 55 2.16 2.30 5.04
CA ILE A 55 1.14 2.68 6.03
C ILE A 55 -0.05 3.17 5.22
N ASN A 56 -1.05 2.29 5.08
CA ASN A 56 -2.20 2.51 4.19
C ASN A 56 -3.34 3.26 4.88
N LYS A 57 -3.02 4.06 5.91
CA LYS A 57 -3.98 4.88 6.65
C LYS A 57 -3.86 6.33 6.14
N LYS A 58 -4.94 6.85 5.56
CA LYS A 58 -5.03 8.24 5.14
C LYS A 58 -5.25 9.13 6.37
N LEU A 59 -4.50 10.23 6.45
CA LEU A 59 -4.76 11.29 7.42
C LEU A 59 -5.91 12.16 6.89
N LYS A 60 -6.94 12.37 7.71
CA LYS A 60 -7.99 13.38 7.47
C LYS A 60 -7.78 14.54 8.42
N ILE A 61 -7.96 15.76 7.92
CA ILE A 61 -7.87 16.99 8.69
C ILE A 61 -9.13 17.79 8.40
N TYR A 62 -9.83 18.20 9.45
CA TYR A 62 -11.03 19.02 9.36
C TYR A 62 -11.21 19.86 10.61
N ALA A 63 -11.72 21.08 10.46
CA ALA A 63 -12.05 21.94 11.59
C ALA A 63 -13.54 21.78 11.96
N LEU A 64 -13.82 21.73 13.26
CA LEU A 64 -15.16 21.77 13.83
C LEU A 64 -15.57 23.19 14.30
N GLY A 65 -14.61 24.12 14.32
CA GLY A 65 -14.82 25.54 14.57
C GLY A 65 -13.52 26.33 14.42
N GLY A 66 -13.62 27.66 14.39
CA GLY A 66 -12.49 28.58 14.21
C GLY A 66 -12.07 28.84 12.76
N LEU A 67 -12.86 28.40 11.77
CA LEU A 67 -12.68 28.77 10.36
C LEU A 67 -13.57 29.98 10.04
N GLU A 68 -12.96 31.04 9.52
CA GLU A 68 -13.66 32.30 9.15
C GLU A 68 -14.41 32.98 10.31
N GLU A 69 -14.07 32.63 11.56
CA GLU A 69 -14.67 33.17 12.79
C GLU A 69 -13.62 33.38 13.88
N ILE A 70 -13.98 34.12 14.94
CA ILE A 70 -13.14 34.30 16.12
C ILE A 70 -13.66 33.42 17.25
N GLY A 71 -12.83 32.50 17.74
CA GLY A 71 -13.19 31.57 18.81
C GLY A 71 -13.68 30.22 18.27
N ARG A 72 -14.15 29.36 19.18
CA ARG A 72 -14.56 27.96 18.87
C ARG A 72 -13.50 27.14 18.13
N ASN A 73 -12.21 27.47 18.30
CA ASN A 73 -11.12 26.74 17.67
C ASN A 73 -11.18 25.24 18.05
N CYS A 74 -11.34 24.39 17.05
CA CYS A 74 -11.32 22.94 17.23
C CYS A 74 -10.95 22.29 15.92
N THR A 75 -9.76 21.67 15.86
CA THR A 75 -9.29 20.96 14.68
C THR A 75 -9.14 19.47 14.98
N VAL A 76 -9.63 18.63 14.08
CA VAL A 76 -9.57 17.18 14.21
C VAL A 76 -8.60 16.58 13.20
N LEU A 77 -7.73 15.72 13.70
CA LEU A 77 -6.83 14.86 12.96
C LEU A 77 -7.29 13.41 13.15
N GLU A 78 -7.68 12.73 12.07
CA GLU A 78 -8.14 11.34 12.10
C GLU A 78 -7.22 10.45 11.25
N CYS A 79 -6.71 9.37 11.85
CA CYS A 79 -5.84 8.39 11.19
C CYS A 79 -6.28 6.96 11.53
N GLY A 80 -7.12 6.36 10.69
CA GLY A 80 -7.75 5.07 10.99
C GLY A 80 -8.78 5.22 12.10
N GLU A 81 -8.58 4.54 13.22
CA GLU A 81 -9.45 4.59 14.41
C GLU A 81 -8.94 5.59 15.47
N ASP A 82 -7.76 6.18 15.24
CA ASP A 82 -7.16 7.13 16.14
C ASP A 82 -7.61 8.56 15.78
N ILE A 83 -8.02 9.31 16.80
CA ILE A 83 -8.47 10.70 16.69
C ILE A 83 -7.63 11.56 17.64
N LEU A 84 -7.10 12.66 17.12
CA LEU A 84 -6.45 13.73 17.88
C LEU A 84 -7.23 15.02 17.65
N ILE A 85 -7.70 15.64 18.73
CA ILE A 85 -8.33 16.95 18.71
C ILE A 85 -7.31 17.97 19.19
N ILE A 86 -7.14 19.04 18.41
CA ILE A 86 -6.31 20.19 18.76
C ILE A 86 -7.24 21.33 19.15
N ASP A 87 -7.02 21.82 20.37
CA ASP A 87 -7.80 22.88 21.02
C ASP A 87 -9.26 22.47 21.28
N ALA A 88 -9.94 23.27 22.10
CA ALA A 88 -11.37 23.18 22.35
C ALA A 88 -11.86 24.56 22.80
N GLY A 89 -11.55 25.57 21.98
CA GLY A 89 -11.85 26.95 22.28
C GLY A 89 -13.34 27.21 22.39
N LEU A 90 -13.71 28.29 23.08
CA LEU A 90 -15.06 28.83 23.12
C LEU A 90 -15.13 30.14 22.33
N MET A 91 -16.34 30.60 22.05
CA MET A 91 -16.63 31.94 21.54
C MET A 91 -17.62 32.61 22.49
N PHE A 92 -17.45 33.92 22.68
CA PHE A 92 -18.42 34.73 23.41
C PHE A 92 -19.64 35.03 22.51
N PRO A 93 -20.84 35.06 23.08
CA PRO A 93 -22.05 35.43 22.35
C PRO A 93 -22.02 36.86 21.82
N ASP A 94 -22.71 37.10 20.71
CA ASP A 94 -22.97 38.45 20.19
C ASP A 94 -24.03 39.18 21.04
N GLU A 95 -24.17 40.50 20.86
CA GLU A 95 -25.04 41.34 21.68
C GLU A 95 -26.53 40.94 21.63
N ASP A 96 -26.96 40.26 20.58
CA ASP A 96 -28.34 39.80 20.36
C ASP A 96 -28.64 38.40 20.94
N MET A 97 -27.61 37.70 21.42
CA MET A 97 -27.70 36.33 21.94
C MET A 97 -28.03 36.29 23.44
N HIS A 98 -29.20 36.80 23.81
CA HIS A 98 -29.65 36.86 25.21
C HIS A 98 -29.76 35.48 25.87
N GLY A 99 -29.22 35.36 27.09
CA GLY A 99 -29.30 34.13 27.91
C GLY A 99 -28.28 33.05 27.50
N ILE A 100 -27.38 33.35 26.58
CA ILE A 100 -26.25 32.49 26.22
C ILE A 100 -25.00 33.03 26.91
N ASP A 101 -24.22 32.16 27.56
CA ASP A 101 -22.95 32.54 28.20
C ASP A 101 -21.74 32.28 27.27
N TYR A 102 -21.74 31.14 26.59
CA TYR A 102 -20.65 30.69 25.72
C TYR A 102 -21.17 29.86 24.55
N ILE A 103 -20.44 29.90 23.44
CA ILE A 103 -20.68 29.05 22.28
C ILE A 103 -19.49 28.08 22.12
N VAL A 104 -19.78 26.79 21.95
CA VAL A 104 -18.77 25.73 21.86
C VAL A 104 -18.80 25.03 20.48
N PRO A 105 -17.71 24.36 20.06
CA PRO A 105 -17.66 23.64 18.79
C PRO A 105 -18.66 22.47 18.73
N ASN A 106 -19.24 22.22 17.55
CA ASN A 106 -20.15 21.09 17.36
C ASN A 106 -19.37 19.79 17.11
N ILE A 107 -19.32 18.92 18.11
CA ILE A 107 -18.61 17.63 18.06
C ILE A 107 -19.46 16.45 17.57
N SER A 108 -20.66 16.69 17.02
CA SER A 108 -21.58 15.62 16.60
C SER A 108 -20.96 14.63 15.60
N SER A 109 -19.98 15.07 14.80
CA SER A 109 -19.24 14.22 13.84
C SER A 109 -18.33 13.17 14.50
N LEU A 110 -18.07 13.30 15.79
CA LEU A 110 -17.23 12.39 16.57
C LEU A 110 -18.03 11.36 17.37
N LYS A 111 -19.35 11.53 17.43
CA LYS A 111 -20.25 10.61 18.17
C LYS A 111 -20.14 9.19 17.62
N GLY A 112 -20.00 8.20 18.50
CA GLY A 112 -19.83 6.80 18.13
C GLY A 112 -18.39 6.39 17.81
N LYS A 113 -17.41 7.30 17.96
CA LYS A 113 -15.98 7.03 17.84
C LYS A 113 -15.27 7.07 19.20
N GLU A 114 -16.02 6.98 20.29
CA GLU A 114 -15.49 6.89 21.65
C GLU A 114 -14.80 5.52 21.87
N LYS A 115 -13.85 5.47 22.82
CA LYS A 115 -13.16 4.23 23.22
C LYS A 115 -13.92 3.47 24.29
#